data_AF-A0A6C0HHT3-F1
#
_entry.id   AF-A0A6C0HHT3-F1
#
_cell.length_a   1.000
_cell.length_b   1.000
_cell.length_c   1.000
_cell.angle_alpha   90.00
_cell.angle_beta   90.00
_cell.angle_gamma   90.00
#
_symmetry.space_group_name_H-M   'P 1'
#
loop_
_entity.id
_entity.type
_entity.pdbx_description
1 polymer ?
#
loop_
_entity_poly.entity_id
_entity_poly.type
_entity_poly.pdbx_seq_one_letter_code
_entity_poly.pdbx_strand_id
1 'polypeptide(L)'
;MDTFQITVLIIAAVLLILIFVTIGILTKYSQTDNVFPPIANTCPDYWAVDSAGNCIIPPTSSSLNTGKIYTGSTINISASKDDTSKSYTPGYSSANGTINFSDPLWGTLGKTTTCAKKTWANTNTLNWDGISNFNSCA
;
A
#
# COMPACT_ATOMS: atom_id res chain seq x y z
N MET A 1 49.38 -1.47 -35.57
CA MET A 1 48.28 -0.50 -35.48
C MET A 1 48.94 0.86 -35.43
N ASP A 2 48.70 1.69 -36.44
CA ASP A 2 49.34 3.00 -36.55
C ASP A 2 48.85 3.91 -35.43
N THR A 3 49.68 4.88 -35.03
CA THR A 3 49.37 5.82 -33.95
C THR A 3 48.01 6.51 -34.17
N PHE A 4 47.67 6.79 -35.43
CA PHE A 4 46.38 7.34 -35.85
C PHE A 4 45.18 6.46 -35.45
N GLN A 5 45.26 5.15 -35.69
CA GLN A 5 44.17 4.20 -35.40
C GLN A 5 43.97 4.01 -33.90
N ILE A 6 45.08 3.98 -33.13
CA ILE A 6 45.03 3.89 -31.66
C ILE A 6 44.38 5.14 -31.07
N THR A 7 44.73 6.34 -31.53
CA THR A 7 44.15 7.59 -31.05
C THR A 7 42.64 7.65 -31.29
N VAL A 8 42.18 7.24 -32.48
CA VAL A 8 40.74 7.20 -32.81
C VAL A 8 39.99 6.21 -31.91
N LEU A 9 40.55 5.03 -31.67
CA LEU A 9 39.94 4.01 -30.80
C LEU A 9 39.82 4.48 -29.34
N ILE A 10 40.83 5.16 -28.81
CA ILE A 10 40.78 5.70 -27.44
C ILE A 10 39.68 6.76 -27.32
N ILE A 11 39.59 7.68 -28.27
CA ILE A 11 38.56 8.74 -28.27
C ILE A 11 37.16 8.12 -28.37
N ALA A 12 36.97 7.14 -29.26
CA ALA A 12 35.70 6.43 -29.42
C ALA A 12 35.30 5.69 -28.13
N ALA A 13 36.25 5.04 -27.45
CA ALA A 13 35.99 4.34 -26.19
C ALA A 13 35.59 5.30 -25.06
N VAL A 14 36.24 6.45 -24.94
CA VAL A 14 35.88 7.47 -23.93
C VAL A 14 34.48 8.02 -24.18
N LEU A 15 34.16 8.35 -25.44
CA LEU A 15 32.83 8.83 -25.81
C LEU A 15 31.74 7.77 -25.53
N LEU A 16 32.02 6.50 -25.81
CA LEU A 16 31.11 5.40 -25.54
C LEU A 16 30.79 5.28 -24.03
N ILE A 17 31.81 5.40 -23.17
CA ILE A 17 31.62 5.35 -21.72
C ILE A 17 30.74 6.51 -21.25
N LEU A 18 30.97 7.74 -21.76
CA LEU A 18 30.17 8.91 -21.40
C LEU A 18 28.69 8.73 -21.78
N ILE A 19 28.40 8.15 -22.95
CA ILE A 19 27.02 7.87 -23.38
C ILE A 19 26.34 6.84 -22.47
N PHE A 20 27.04 5.77 -22.06
CA PHE A 20 26.44 4.78 -21.16
C PHE A 20 26.18 5.34 -19.76
N VAL A 21 27.05 6.22 -19.26
CA VAL A 21 26.84 6.88 -17.96
C VAL A 21 25.61 7.80 -17.99
N THR A 22 25.42 8.59 -19.04
CA THR A 22 24.25 9.50 -19.13
C THR A 22 22.94 8.73 -19.22
N ILE A 23 22.89 7.64 -20.01
CA ILE A 23 21.71 6.76 -20.09
C ILE A 23 21.42 6.11 -18.73
N GLY A 24 22.46 5.64 -18.03
CA GLY A 24 22.31 5.05 -16.69
C GLY A 24 21.74 6.04 -15.66
N ILE A 25 22.20 7.29 -15.71
CA ILE A 25 21.70 8.37 -14.84
C ILE A 25 20.23 8.70 -15.16
N LEU A 26 19.90 8.89 -16.44
CA LEU A 26 18.52 9.21 -16.87
C LEU A 26 17.54 8.09 -16.48
N THR A 27 17.94 6.83 -16.63
CA THR A 27 17.10 5.67 -16.27
C THR A 27 16.85 5.61 -14.76
N LYS A 28 17.85 5.95 -13.94
CA LYS A 28 17.69 6.01 -12.48
C LYS A 28 16.66 7.06 -12.05
N TYR A 29 16.62 8.20 -12.74
CA TYR A 29 15.71 9.29 -12.41
C TYR A 29 14.34 9.21 -13.09
N SER A 30 14.17 8.34 -14.10
CA SER A 30 12.92 8.13 -14.82
C SER A 30 11.90 7.27 -14.06
N GLN A 31 12.14 6.93 -12.80
CA GLN A 31 11.13 6.29 -11.96
C GLN A 31 10.09 7.35 -11.55
N THR A 32 9.19 7.67 -12.47
CA THR A 32 7.90 8.25 -12.10
C THR A 32 7.19 7.15 -11.32
N ASP A 33 7.02 7.32 -10.01
CA ASP A 33 6.14 6.49 -9.19
C ASP A 33 4.72 6.64 -9.72
N ASN A 34 4.40 5.91 -10.80
CA ASN A 34 3.04 5.85 -11.31
C ASN A 34 2.20 5.30 -10.17
N VAL A 35 1.31 6.16 -9.66
CA VAL A 35 0.46 5.81 -8.52
C VAL A 35 -0.37 4.60 -8.91
N PHE A 36 -0.09 3.48 -8.28
CA PHE A 36 -0.74 2.21 -8.57
C PHE A 36 -1.39 1.63 -7.31
N PRO A 37 -2.60 1.07 -7.46
CA PRO A 37 -3.52 1.22 -8.58
C PRO A 37 -4.24 2.59 -8.55
N PRO A 38 -4.81 3.05 -9.68
CA PRO A 38 -5.46 4.36 -9.78
C PRO A 38 -6.81 4.43 -9.04
N ILE A 39 -7.42 3.28 -8.78
CA ILE A 39 -8.68 3.15 -8.04
C ILE A 39 -8.51 2.07 -6.96
N ALA A 40 -9.14 2.30 -5.82
CA ALA A 40 -9.16 1.36 -4.71
C ALA A 40 -10.59 0.86 -4.49
N ASN A 41 -10.71 -0.42 -4.12
CA ASN A 41 -11.99 -0.97 -3.72
C ASN A 41 -12.46 -0.36 -2.40
N THR A 42 -13.77 -0.32 -2.17
CA THR A 42 -14.35 0.24 -0.94
C THR A 42 -13.99 -0.57 0.30
N CYS A 43 -13.86 -1.88 0.16
CA CYS A 43 -13.60 -2.84 1.24
C CYS A 43 -12.41 -3.74 0.92
N PRO A 44 -11.80 -4.36 1.95
CA PRO A 44 -10.83 -5.42 1.76
C PRO A 44 -11.39 -6.54 0.88
N ASP A 45 -10.50 -7.26 0.19
CA ASP A 45 -10.91 -8.26 -0.79
C ASP A 45 -11.76 -9.35 -0.10
N TYR A 46 -12.81 -9.84 -0.77
CA TYR A 46 -13.78 -10.82 -0.26
C TYR A 46 -14.73 -10.34 0.85
N TRP A 47 -14.62 -9.10 1.31
CA TRP A 47 -15.55 -8.55 2.29
C TRP A 47 -16.83 -8.06 1.60
N ALA A 48 -17.98 -8.30 2.22
CA ALA A 48 -19.25 -7.80 1.72
C ALA A 48 -19.48 -6.34 2.12
N VAL A 49 -20.30 -5.63 1.34
CA VAL A 49 -20.70 -4.25 1.62
C VAL A 49 -22.16 -4.24 2.06
N ASP A 50 -22.48 -3.52 3.14
CA ASP A 50 -23.86 -3.30 3.57
C ASP A 50 -24.56 -2.21 2.73
N SER A 51 -25.86 -2.03 2.94
CA SER A 51 -26.65 -1.01 2.22
C SER A 51 -26.23 0.44 2.52
N ALA A 52 -25.46 0.67 3.59
CA ALA A 52 -24.93 1.97 3.97
C ALA A 52 -23.50 2.21 3.45
N GLY A 53 -22.91 1.23 2.75
CA GLY A 53 -21.54 1.31 2.22
C GLY A 53 -20.45 0.91 3.21
N ASN A 54 -20.80 0.34 4.37
CA ASN A 54 -19.82 -0.18 5.33
C ASN A 54 -19.42 -1.60 4.98
N CYS A 55 -18.20 -1.96 5.35
CA CYS A 55 -17.66 -3.29 5.09
C CYS A 55 -18.04 -4.24 6.23
N ILE A 56 -18.70 -5.34 5.88
CA ILE A 56 -19.10 -6.39 6.80
C ILE A 56 -17.88 -7.24 7.12
N ILE A 57 -17.58 -7.39 8.41
CA ILE A 57 -16.48 -8.24 8.86
C ILE A 57 -16.86 -9.70 8.62
N PRO A 58 -16.02 -10.50 7.95
CA PRO A 58 -16.29 -11.92 7.74
C PRO A 58 -16.52 -12.64 9.09
N PRO A 59 -17.48 -13.57 9.20
CA PRO A 59 -18.01 -14.02 10.48
C PRO A 59 -17.03 -14.84 11.34
N THR A 60 -16.00 -15.42 10.73
CA THR A 60 -15.04 -16.33 11.41
C THR A 60 -13.62 -16.03 11.01
N SER A 61 -12.66 -16.38 11.88
CA SER A 61 -11.22 -16.28 11.57
C SER A 61 -10.77 -17.15 10.39
N SER A 62 -11.51 -18.20 10.05
CA SER A 62 -11.26 -19.08 8.90
C SER A 62 -11.82 -18.53 7.58
N SER A 63 -12.57 -17.43 7.61
CA SER A 63 -13.08 -16.79 6.39
C SER A 63 -11.92 -16.23 5.56
N LEU A 64 -12.17 -16.03 4.27
CA LEU A 64 -11.17 -15.47 3.36
C LEU A 64 -10.76 -14.07 3.82
N ASN A 65 -9.47 -13.80 3.73
CA ASN A 65 -8.90 -12.46 3.93
C ASN A 65 -9.29 -11.81 5.26
N THR A 66 -9.18 -12.55 6.36
CA THR A 66 -9.38 -12.06 7.73
C THR A 66 -8.08 -11.69 8.42
N GLY A 67 -6.94 -12.19 7.93
CA GLY A 67 -5.62 -11.86 8.44
C GLY A 67 -5.54 -11.99 9.96
N LYS A 68 -5.05 -10.93 10.62
CA LYS A 68 -4.88 -10.84 12.08
C LYS A 68 -5.97 -10.05 12.79
N ILE A 69 -7.08 -9.74 12.12
CA ILE A 69 -8.23 -9.09 12.80
C ILE A 69 -8.92 -10.04 13.79
N TYR A 70 -8.55 -11.32 13.79
CA TYR A 70 -8.97 -12.31 14.77
C TYR A 70 -7.77 -12.86 15.55
N THR A 71 -7.98 -13.07 16.84
CA THR A 71 -7.12 -13.88 17.71
C THR A 71 -7.96 -15.06 18.20
N GLY A 72 -7.80 -16.21 17.54
CA GLY A 72 -8.71 -17.36 17.72
C GLY A 72 -10.09 -17.05 17.14
N SER A 73 -11.12 -17.05 17.99
CA SER A 73 -12.49 -16.67 17.62
C SER A 73 -12.85 -15.22 18.01
N THR A 74 -11.91 -14.49 18.62
CA THR A 74 -12.15 -13.14 19.15
C THR A 74 -11.66 -12.08 18.17
N ILE A 75 -12.47 -11.05 17.95
CA ILE A 75 -12.09 -9.89 17.13
C ILE A 75 -11.03 -9.04 17.87
N ASN A 76 -9.91 -8.78 17.16
CA ASN A 76 -8.73 -8.05 17.62
C ASN A 76 -8.61 -6.65 16.99
N ILE A 77 -9.75 -5.96 16.84
CA ILE A 77 -9.83 -4.56 16.40
C ILE A 77 -10.67 -3.73 17.40
N SER A 78 -10.41 -2.44 17.46
CA SER A 78 -11.09 -1.50 18.37
C SER A 78 -11.36 -0.15 17.71
N ALA A 79 -12.50 0.46 18.04
CA ALA A 79 -12.83 1.82 17.62
C ALA A 79 -12.22 2.88 18.55
N SER A 80 -11.58 2.48 19.66
CA SER A 80 -10.90 3.38 20.59
C SER A 80 -9.41 3.38 20.32
N LYS A 81 -8.82 4.58 20.23
CA LYS A 81 -7.37 4.77 20.08
C LYS A 81 -6.61 4.45 21.37
N ASP A 82 -7.31 4.47 22.50
CA ASP A 82 -6.73 4.23 23.82
C ASP A 82 -6.60 2.72 24.13
N ASP A 83 -7.25 1.87 23.34
CA ASP A 83 -7.12 0.42 23.46
C ASP A 83 -5.84 -0.07 22.76
N THR A 84 -4.75 -0.10 23.51
CA THR A 84 -3.44 -0.59 23.03
C THR A 84 -3.38 -2.10 22.88
N SER A 85 -4.40 -2.84 23.32
CA SER A 85 -4.45 -4.30 23.22
C SER A 85 -4.95 -4.79 21.86
N LYS A 86 -5.57 -3.89 21.08
CA LYS A 86 -6.20 -4.20 19.79
C LYS A 86 -5.75 -3.25 18.69
N SER A 87 -5.94 -3.67 17.44
CA SER A 87 -5.70 -2.81 16.29
C SER A 87 -6.74 -1.68 16.23
N TYR A 88 -6.30 -0.44 16.44
CA TYR A 88 -7.17 0.74 16.27
C TYR A 88 -7.70 0.82 14.83
N THR A 89 -9.02 0.87 14.73
CA THR A 89 -9.79 0.74 13.49
C THR A 89 -10.92 1.76 13.49
N PRO A 90 -10.71 2.94 12.91
CA PRO A 90 -11.75 3.95 12.80
C PRO A 90 -12.99 3.42 12.05
N GLY A 91 -14.18 3.82 12.52
CA GLY A 91 -15.45 3.39 11.95
C GLY A 91 -15.86 1.94 12.29
N TYR A 92 -15.13 1.23 13.15
CA TYR A 92 -15.52 -0.10 13.61
C TYR A 92 -16.77 -0.04 14.52
N SER A 93 -17.78 -0.85 14.21
CA SER A 93 -18.98 -1.05 15.01
C SER A 93 -19.07 -2.52 15.46
N SER A 94 -18.88 -2.76 16.76
CA SER A 94 -19.05 -4.10 17.34
C SER A 94 -20.50 -4.57 17.34
N ALA A 95 -21.47 -3.63 17.42
CA ALA A 95 -22.89 -3.95 17.40
C ALA A 95 -23.35 -4.50 16.04
N ASN A 96 -22.79 -3.97 14.96
CA ASN A 96 -23.18 -4.35 13.59
C ASN A 96 -22.19 -5.31 12.94
N GLY A 97 -21.00 -5.49 13.52
CA GLY A 97 -19.93 -6.28 12.90
C GLY A 97 -19.42 -5.65 11.59
N THR A 98 -19.40 -4.31 11.52
CA THR A 98 -19.02 -3.57 10.30
C THR A 98 -17.91 -2.57 10.57
N ILE A 99 -17.23 -2.15 9.50
CA ILE A 99 -16.23 -1.09 9.52
C ILE A 99 -16.58 -0.06 8.44
N ASN A 100 -16.73 1.20 8.85
CA ASN A 100 -16.82 2.32 7.93
C ASN A 100 -15.42 2.83 7.57
N PHE A 101 -14.88 2.41 6.43
CA PHE A 101 -13.59 2.94 5.96
C PHE A 101 -13.67 4.35 5.39
N SER A 102 -14.85 4.94 5.26
CA SER A 102 -15.03 6.35 4.91
C SER A 102 -15.06 7.27 6.14
N ASP A 103 -14.83 6.71 7.35
CA ASP A 103 -14.79 7.47 8.59
C ASP A 103 -13.70 8.58 8.53
N PRO A 104 -14.03 9.85 8.83
CA PRO A 104 -13.07 10.97 8.80
C PRO A 104 -11.83 10.77 9.69
N LEU A 105 -11.94 9.95 10.75
CA LEU A 105 -10.84 9.65 11.67
C LEU A 105 -9.67 8.96 10.97
N TRP A 106 -9.86 8.29 9.83
CA TRP A 106 -8.77 7.77 9.01
C TRP A 106 -7.80 8.87 8.55
N GLY A 107 -8.29 10.10 8.33
CA GLY A 107 -7.48 11.26 7.97
C GLY A 107 -6.74 11.91 9.14
N THR A 108 -7.05 11.52 10.38
CA THR A 108 -6.45 12.10 11.60
C THR A 108 -5.19 11.35 12.05
N LEU A 109 -4.82 10.28 11.36
CA LEU A 109 -3.70 9.39 11.70
C LEU A 109 -2.32 9.90 11.25
N GLY A 110 -2.21 11.18 10.88
CA GLY A 110 -0.96 11.80 10.43
C GLY A 110 -0.47 11.28 9.07
N LYS A 111 -1.35 10.65 8.30
CA LYS A 111 -1.12 10.14 6.94
C LYS A 111 -2.33 10.50 6.08
N THR A 112 -2.18 10.43 4.75
CA THR A 112 -3.36 10.43 3.87
C THR A 112 -4.28 9.26 4.22
N THR A 113 -5.58 9.42 3.96
CA THR A 113 -6.59 8.39 4.28
C THR A 113 -6.23 7.03 3.68
N THR A 114 -5.81 7.00 2.41
CA THR A 114 -5.33 5.79 1.72
C THR A 114 -4.13 5.16 2.42
N CYS A 115 -3.17 5.96 2.87
CA CYS A 115 -1.96 5.44 3.52
C CYS A 115 -2.18 4.98 4.95
N ALA A 116 -3.12 5.61 5.67
CA ALA A 116 -3.58 5.12 6.95
C ALA A 116 -4.26 3.75 6.79
N LYS A 117 -5.18 3.62 5.82
CA LYS A 117 -5.84 2.35 5.48
C LYS A 117 -4.85 1.28 5.04
N LYS A 118 -3.85 1.63 4.21
CA LYS A 118 -2.75 0.75 3.80
C LYS A 118 -1.98 0.23 5.01
N THR A 119 -1.60 1.13 5.90
CA THR A 119 -0.85 0.78 7.11
C THR A 119 -1.66 -0.21 7.94
N TRP A 120 -2.94 0.08 8.17
CA TRP A 120 -3.83 -0.79 8.92
C TRP A 120 -4.03 -2.16 8.24
N ALA A 121 -4.28 -2.18 6.93
CA ALA A 121 -4.44 -3.43 6.17
C ALA A 121 -3.18 -4.29 6.27
N ASN A 122 -2.00 -3.69 6.10
CA ASN A 122 -0.72 -4.39 6.19
C ASN A 122 -0.41 -4.86 7.62
N THR A 123 -0.71 -4.06 8.64
CA THR A 123 -0.58 -4.45 10.06
C THR A 123 -1.45 -5.66 10.38
N ASN A 124 -2.68 -5.68 9.88
CA ASN A 124 -3.62 -6.78 10.07
C ASN A 124 -3.49 -7.88 9.01
N THR A 125 -2.46 -7.84 8.15
CA THR A 125 -2.20 -8.80 7.07
C THR A 125 -3.44 -9.09 6.19
N LEU A 126 -4.10 -8.02 5.76
CA LEU A 126 -5.26 -8.03 4.88
C LEU A 126 -4.85 -7.63 3.46
N ASN A 127 -5.39 -8.34 2.49
CA ASN A 127 -5.36 -7.95 1.09
C ASN A 127 -6.50 -6.97 0.81
N TRP A 128 -6.17 -5.85 0.18
CA TRP A 128 -7.16 -4.87 -0.18
C TRP A 128 -6.70 -4.20 -1.45
N ASP A 129 -7.32 -4.60 -2.56
CA ASP A 129 -6.92 -4.07 -3.86
C ASP A 129 -7.10 -2.55 -3.93
N GLY A 130 -5.99 -1.90 -4.23
CA GLY A 130 -5.80 -0.46 -4.24
C GLY A 130 -5.55 0.24 -2.94
N ILE A 131 -5.47 -0.50 -1.83
CA ILE A 131 -5.02 0.03 -0.56
C ILE A 131 -3.74 -0.66 -0.10
N SER A 132 -3.72 -1.99 0.06
CA SER A 132 -2.55 -2.69 0.64
C SER A 132 -1.33 -2.63 -0.29
N ASN A 133 -1.56 -2.63 -1.60
CA ASN A 133 -0.55 -2.50 -2.67
C ASN A 133 -0.28 -1.05 -3.10
N PHE A 134 -0.91 -0.04 -2.49
CA PHE A 134 -0.78 1.36 -2.90
C PHE A 134 0.65 1.89 -2.73
N ASN A 135 1.28 2.40 -3.78
CA ASN A 135 2.70 2.78 -3.75
C ASN A 135 3.00 4.26 -3.40
N SER A 136 2.01 5.15 -3.34
CA SER A 136 2.21 6.60 -3.12
C SER A 136 2.10 7.03 -1.65
N CYS A 137 2.57 6.19 -0.73
CA CYS A 137 2.67 6.52 0.71
C CYS A 137 4.08 6.95 1.04
N ALA A 138 4.45 8.16 0.61
CA ALA A 138 5.70 8.82 0.98
C ALA A 138 5.62 9.37 2.42
#